data_AF-A0A948G039-F1
#
_entry.id   AF-A0A948G039-F1
#
_cell.length_a   1.000
_cell.length_b   1.000
_cell.length_c   1.000
_cell.angle_alpha   90.00
_cell.angle_beta   90.00
_cell.angle_gamma   90.00
#
_symmetry.space_group_name_H-M   'P 1'
#
loop_
_entity.id
_entity.type
_entity.pdbx_description
1 polymer ?
#
loop_
_entity_poly.entity_id
_entity_poly.type
_entity_poly.pdbx_seq_one_letter_code
_entity_poly.pdbx_strand_id
1 'polypeptide(L)' 'MVTKRIAQVNELLRQELGRIFSRELELPRDCFITISKVETSPDCEHARAWIKIFPTSFNEEALAIL' A
#
# COMPACT_ATOMS: atom_id res chain seq x y z
N MET A 1 19.40 11.28 -2.68
CA MET A 1 19.67 10.32 -3.78
C MET A 1 19.13 8.97 -3.35
N VAL A 2 18.28 8.32 -4.16
CA VAL A 2 17.72 7.00 -3.81
C VAL A 2 18.78 5.93 -4.07
N THR A 3 19.09 5.12 -3.06
CA THR A 3 20.06 4.03 -3.21
C THR A 3 19.39 2.79 -3.82
N LYS A 4 20.19 1.91 -4.45
CA LYS A 4 19.71 0.62 -4.94
C LYS A 4 19.01 -0.20 -3.84
N ARG A 5 19.54 -0.12 -2.60
CA ARG A 5 18.93 -0.75 -1.42
C ARG A 5 17.54 -0.19 -1.14
N ILE A 6 17.36 1.13 -1.09
CA ILE A 6 16.06 1.75 -0.83
C ILE A 6 15.03 1.38 -1.90
N ALA A 7 15.44 1.35 -3.17
CA ALA A 7 14.54 0.91 -4.25
C ALA A 7 14.06 -0.54 -4.06
N GLN A 8 14.95 -1.44 -3.64
CA GLN A 8 14.60 -2.83 -3.34
C GLN A 8 13.68 -2.94 -2.12
N VAL A 9 13.94 -2.16 -1.06
CA VAL A 9 13.08 -2.09 0.13
C VAL A 9 11.69 -1.59 -0.23
N ASN A 10 11.58 -0.53 -1.03
CA ASN A 10 10.30 -0.01 -1.49
C ASN A 10 9.48 -1.08 -2.23
N GLU A 11 10.11 -1.84 -3.13
CA GLU A 11 9.42 -2.89 -3.87
C GLU A 11 9.03 -4.06 -2.98
N LEU A 12 9.89 -4.47 -2.05
CA LEU A 12 9.59 -5.52 -1.08
C LEU A 12 8.41 -5.13 -0.18
N LEU A 13 8.42 -3.90 0.36
CA LEU A 13 7.31 -3.38 1.14
C LEU A 13 6.01 -3.33 0.32
N ARG A 14 6.07 -2.89 -0.94
CA ARG A 14 4.90 -2.85 -1.83
C ARG A 14 4.30 -4.25 -2.03
N GLN A 15 5.14 -5.27 -2.22
CA GLN A 15 4.69 -6.65 -2.41
C GLN A 15 4.12 -7.25 -1.13
N GLU A 16 4.81 -7.12 0.01
CA GLU A 16 4.35 -7.70 1.27
C GLU A 16 3.07 -7.03 1.77
N LEU A 17 2.98 -5.71 1.72
CA LEU A 17 1.74 -5.00 2.07
C LEU A 17 0.58 -5.43 1.15
N GLY A 18 0.82 -5.65 -0.14
CA GLY A 18 -0.19 -6.17 -1.07
C GLY A 18 -0.68 -7.58 -0.71
N ARG A 19 0.22 -8.45 -0.27
CA ARG A 19 -0.13 -9.81 0.22
C ARG A 19 -0.93 -9.75 1.52
N ILE A 20 -0.54 -8.88 2.45
CA ILE A 20 -1.25 -8.66 3.72
C ILE A 20 -2.68 -8.19 3.41
N PHE A 21 -2.83 -7.16 2.57
CA PHE A 21 -4.16 -6.63 2.21
C PHE A 21 -5.03 -7.70 1.55
N SER A 22 -4.46 -8.55 0.70
CA SER A 22 -5.22 -9.62 0.05
C SER A 22 -5.65 -10.75 1.00
N ARG A 23 -4.93 -10.94 2.11
CA ARG A 23 -5.21 -12.00 3.08
C ARG A 23 -6.09 -11.54 4.24
N GLU A 24 -5.91 -10.30 4.68
CA GLU A 24 -6.46 -9.82 5.96
C GLU A 24 -7.57 -8.78 5.78
N LEU A 25 -7.66 -8.13 4.62
CA LEU A 25 -8.64 -7.08 4.37
C LEU A 25 -9.90 -7.66 3.72
N GLU A 26 -11.01 -7.65 4.45
CA GLU A 26 -12.32 -7.99 3.91
C GLU A 26 -12.94 -6.76 3.25
N LEU A 27 -12.85 -6.70 1.92
CA LEU A 27 -13.39 -5.60 1.14
C LEU A 27 -14.84 -5.87 0.69
N PRO A 28 -15.66 -4.82 0.50
CA PRO A 28 -16.93 -4.93 -0.21
C PRO A 28 -16.73 -5.62 -1.57
N ARG A 29 -17.72 -6.40 -2.02
CA ARG A 29 -17.59 -7.27 -3.22
C ARG A 29 -17.18 -6.55 -4.51
N ASP A 30 -17.43 -5.25 -4.60
CA ASP A 30 -17.12 -4.41 -5.77
C ASP A 30 -16.00 -3.39 -5.50
N CYS A 31 -15.28 -3.52 -4.37
CA CYS A 31 -14.20 -2.63 -3.98
C CYS A 31 -12.84 -3.29 -4.23
N PHE A 32 -11.96 -2.57 -4.92
CA PHE A 32 -10.60 -2.97 -5.20
C PHE A 32 -9.62 -1.99 -4.56
N ILE A 33 -8.66 -2.52 -3.81
CA ILE A 33 -7.58 -1.74 -3.20
C ILE A 33 -6.24 -2.16 -3.78
N THR A 34 -5.39 -1.19 -4.08
CA THR A 34 -4.02 -1.43 -4.54
C THR A 34 -3.02 -0.44 -3.98
N ILE A 35 -1.78 -0.89 -3.80
CA ILE A 35 -0.65 -0.05 -3.37
C ILE A 35 0.10 0.38 -4.61
N SER A 36 -0.12 1.64 -5.00
CA SER A 36 0.43 2.20 -6.23
C SER A 36 1.89 2.60 -6.13
N LYS A 37 2.35 2.97 -4.94
CA LYS A 37 3.72 3.41 -4.69
C LYS A 37 4.08 3.24 -3.22
N VAL A 38 5.36 2.95 -2.95
CA VAL A 38 5.95 3.02 -1.60
C VAL A 38 7.25 3.80 -1.69
N GLU A 39 7.45 4.73 -0.75
CA GLU A 39 8.69 5.48 -0.58
C GLU A 39 9.16 5.38 0.86
N THR A 40 10.35 4.82 1.04
CA THR A 40 11.03 4.71 2.32
C THR A 40 12.01 5.87 2.50
N SER A 41 12.09 6.41 3.71
CA SER A 41 13.05 7.42 4.10
C SER A 41 14.50 6.90 3.99
N PRO A 42 15.50 7.78 3.80
CA PRO A 42 16.89 7.35 3.63
C PRO A 42 17.46 6.55 4.82
N ASP A 43 17.02 6.89 6.03
CA ASP A 43 17.33 6.23 7.30
C ASP A 43 16.50 4.95 7.53
N CYS A 44 15.50 4.67 6.68
CA CYS A 44 14.58 3.54 6.79
C CYS A 44 13.69 3.54 8.04
N GLU A 45 13.57 4.67 8.74
CA GLU A 45 12.69 4.80 9.92
C GLU A 45 11.22 4.95 9.55
N HIS A 46 10.92 5.49 8.36
CA HIS A 46 9.57 5.77 7.90
C HIS A 46 9.36 5.32 6.46
N ALA A 47 8.16 4.83 6.16
CA ALA A 47 7.72 4.54 4.79
C ALA A 47 6.34 5.16 4.54
N ARG A 48 6.17 5.78 3.37
CA ARG A 48 4.88 6.27 2.88
C ARG A 48 4.39 5.33 1.80
N ALA A 49 3.18 4.81 1.96
CA ALA A 49 2.51 4.00 0.96
C ALA A 49 1.31 4.76 0.40
N TRP A 50 1.17 4.76 -0.93
CA TRP A 50 0.04 5.36 -1.62
C TRP A 50 -0.94 4.28 -2.04
N ILE A 51 -2.07 4.27 -1.36
CA ILE A 51 -3.15 3.33 -1.59
C ILE A 51 -4.16 3.97 -2.55
N LYS A 52 -4.63 3.20 -3.53
CA LYS A 52 -5.74 3.57 -4.41
C LYS A 52 -6.89 2.61 -4.17
N ILE A 53 -8.08 3.18 -4.09
CA ILE A 53 -9.34 2.48 -3.87
C ILE A 53 -10.20 2.75 -5.11
N PHE A 54 -10.81 1.69 -5.65
CA PHE A 54 -11.66 1.77 -6.82
C PHE A 54 -12.89 0.87 -6.66
N PRO A 55 -14.09 1.34 -7.02
CA PRO A 55 -14.44 2.70 -7.42
C PRO A 55 -14.40 3.68 -6.23
N THR A 56 -14.22 4.98 -6.51
CA THR A 56 -14.04 6.03 -5.49
C THR A 56 -15.22 6.21 -4.55
N SER A 57 -16.40 5.66 -4.89
CA SER A 57 -17.58 5.64 -4.01
C SER A 57 -17.34 4.87 -2.71
N PHE A 58 -16.42 3.90 -2.70
CA PHE A 58 -16.11 3.11 -1.52
C PHE A 58 -14.95 3.68 -0.68
N ASN A 59 -14.46 4.89 -0.99
CA ASN A 59 -13.30 5.46 -0.29
C ASN A 59 -13.49 5.52 1.24
N GLU A 60 -14.66 5.95 1.72
CA GLU A 60 -14.91 6.09 3.16
C GLU A 60 -14.98 4.73 3.85
N GLU A 61 -15.75 3.78 3.29
CA GLU A 61 -15.90 2.43 3.84
C GLU A 61 -14.58 1.66 3.85
N ALA A 62 -13.82 1.73 2.76
CA ALA A 62 -12.54 1.06 2.64
C ALA A 62 -11.46 1.68 3.55
N LEU A 63 -11.49 3.00 3.76
CA LEU A 63 -10.56 3.68 4.67
C LEU A 63 -10.88 3.39 6.14
N ALA A 64 -12.13 3.11 6.48
CA ALA A 64 -12.52 2.76 7.86
C ALA A 64 -11.97 1.39 8.32
N ILE A 65 -11.51 0.54 7.39
CA ILE A 65 -10.98 -0.80 7.66
C ILE A 65 -9.44 -0.80 7.80
N LEU A 66 -8.77 0.25 7.29
CA LEU A 66 -7.31 0.43 7.29
C LEU A 66 -6.82 1.10 8.58
#